data_AF-A0AAW0YIL8-F1
#
_entry.id   AF-A0AAW0YIL8-F1
#
_cell.length_a   1.000
_cell.length_b   1.000
_cell.length_c   1.000
_cell.angle_alpha   90.00
_cell.angle_beta   90.00
_cell.angle_gamma   90.00
#
_symmetry.space_group_name_H-M   'P 1'
#
loop_
_entity.id
_entity.type
_entity.pdbx_description
1 polymer ?
#
loop_
_entity_poly.entity_id
_entity_poly.type
_entity_poly.pdbx_seq_one_letter_code
_entity_poly.pdbx_strand_id
1 'polypeptide(L)'
;GVPTQPLSEALTDAGRFAYCGLVTAALYHLFTDAPTTPHDAKTTADVDFAINTLTRLTRYLGLPSQVREVMELTVRGEVEPSASSGYVSILKEEAALSRSCLPIVQDLVMFAVQGGCYDARIRVLIMHVTCLLHVNVDLLEMYEESVLEYLTMEQNPITEWCCSPIINCRSGSGRINVWSSRCWPYSIVCATSPSTYENLGKLWTTSFNLHSPWLSRRH
;
A
#
# COMPACT_ATOMS: atom_id res chain seq x y z
N GLY A 1 29.42 -4.51 -0.87
CA GLY A 1 28.22 -4.58 -0.02
C GLY A 1 27.78 -6.02 0.06
N VAL A 2 27.24 -6.46 1.19
CA VAL A 2 26.59 -7.78 1.28
C VAL A 2 25.37 -7.76 0.35
N PRO A 3 25.14 -8.75 -0.51
CA PRO A 3 23.89 -8.87 -1.23
C PRO A 3 22.78 -9.04 -0.19
N THR A 4 21.89 -8.06 -0.06
CA THR A 4 20.66 -8.22 0.71
C THR A 4 19.81 -9.26 -0.03
N GLN A 5 19.72 -10.47 0.55
CA GLN A 5 18.82 -11.50 0.04
C GLN A 5 17.38 -10.95 -0.03
N PRO A 6 16.59 -11.33 -1.04
CA PRO A 6 15.18 -10.90 -1.13
C PRO A 6 14.43 -11.35 0.13
N LEU A 7 13.45 -10.54 0.57
CA LEU A 7 12.73 -10.82 1.82
C LEU A 7 12.04 -12.18 1.78
N SER A 8 11.54 -12.59 0.61
CA SER A 8 10.96 -13.91 0.39
C SER A 8 11.94 -15.04 0.77
N GLU A 9 13.24 -14.91 0.50
CA GLU A 9 14.24 -15.91 0.89
C GLU A 9 14.62 -15.83 2.38
N ALA A 10 14.54 -14.63 2.97
CA ALA A 10 14.86 -14.40 4.38
C ALA A 10 13.78 -14.86 5.36
N LEU A 11 12.52 -14.97 4.90
CA LEU A 11 11.40 -15.45 5.70
C LEU A 11 11.31 -16.98 5.70
N THR A 12 10.92 -17.56 6.84
CA THR A 12 10.51 -18.97 6.91
C THR A 12 9.22 -19.21 6.13
N ASP A 13 8.85 -20.48 5.91
CA ASP A 13 7.57 -20.83 5.29
C ASP A 13 6.37 -20.26 6.07
N ALA A 14 6.46 -20.24 7.41
CA ALA A 14 5.46 -19.63 8.26
C ALA A 14 5.39 -18.10 8.06
N GLY A 15 6.54 -17.44 7.95
CA GLY A 15 6.64 -16.01 7.65
C GLY A 15 6.05 -15.66 6.28
N ARG A 16 6.36 -16.43 5.23
CA ARG A 16 5.80 -16.24 3.89
C ARG A 16 4.29 -16.45 3.87
N PHE A 17 3.81 -17.49 4.55
CA PHE A 17 2.37 -17.74 4.71
C PHE A 17 1.69 -16.58 5.44
N ALA A 18 2.25 -16.12 6.56
CA ALA A 18 1.70 -15.02 7.33
C ALA A 18 1.72 -13.69 6.56
N TYR A 19 2.76 -13.43 5.77
CA TYR A 19 2.82 -12.26 4.89
C TYR A 19 1.69 -12.32 3.84
N CYS A 20 1.56 -13.44 3.14
CA CYS A 20 0.46 -13.63 2.18
C CYS A 20 -0.92 -13.52 2.84
N GLY A 21 -1.10 -14.11 4.02
CA GLY A 21 -2.35 -14.05 4.78
C GLY A 21 -2.71 -12.64 5.24
N LEU A 22 -1.72 -11.86 5.69
CA LEU A 22 -1.92 -10.46 6.07
C LEU A 22 -2.37 -9.61 4.88
N VAL A 23 -1.74 -9.78 3.72
CA VAL A 23 -2.14 -9.08 2.49
C VAL A 23 -3.51 -9.55 2.02
N THR A 24 -3.83 -10.83 2.15
CA THR A 24 -5.15 -11.39 1.82
C THR A 24 -6.25 -10.79 2.69
N ALA A 25 -6.04 -10.71 4.01
CA ALA A 25 -6.98 -10.07 4.92
C ALA A 25 -7.16 -8.58 4.60
N ALA A 26 -6.07 -7.88 4.28
CA ALA A 26 -6.14 -6.48 3.86
C ALA A 26 -6.92 -6.30 2.55
N LEU A 27 -6.64 -7.13 1.54
CA LEU A 27 -7.39 -7.16 0.28
C LEU A 27 -8.86 -7.45 0.51
N TYR A 28 -9.17 -8.38 1.42
CA TYR A 28 -10.53 -8.70 1.79
C TYR A 28 -11.26 -7.45 2.31
N HIS A 29 -10.76 -6.86 3.40
CA HIS A 29 -11.39 -5.70 4.03
C HIS A 29 -11.50 -4.49 3.09
N LEU A 30 -10.47 -4.22 2.28
CA LEU A 30 -10.46 -3.06 1.38
C LEU A 30 -11.34 -3.27 0.15
N PHE A 31 -11.33 -4.45 -0.48
CA PHE A 31 -11.85 -4.64 -1.84
C PHE A 31 -12.93 -5.71 -2.02
N THR A 32 -13.22 -6.54 -1.01
CA THR A 32 -14.26 -7.59 -1.15
C THR A 32 -15.21 -7.78 0.04
N ASP A 33 -14.87 -7.28 1.22
CA ASP A 33 -15.74 -7.31 2.41
C ASP A 33 -17.10 -6.66 2.14
N ALA A 34 -18.13 -7.18 2.80
CA ALA A 34 -19.52 -6.88 2.53
C ALA A 34 -19.80 -5.37 2.65
N PRO A 35 -20.56 -4.79 1.70
CA PRO A 35 -20.86 -3.37 1.73
C PRO A 35 -21.63 -3.01 3.01
N THR A 36 -21.10 -2.06 3.77
CA THR A 36 -21.78 -1.50 4.95
C THR A 36 -22.98 -0.67 4.55
N THR A 37 -22.97 -0.09 3.34
CA THR A 37 -24.08 0.64 2.75
C THR A 37 -24.28 0.27 1.27
N PRO A 38 -25.48 0.47 0.69
CA PRO A 38 -25.74 0.17 -0.73
C PRO A 38 -24.84 0.92 -1.71
N HIS A 39 -24.25 2.05 -1.29
CA HIS A 39 -23.34 2.85 -2.11
C HIS A 39 -21.90 2.33 -2.12
N ASP A 40 -21.55 1.44 -1.18
CA ASP A 40 -20.22 0.84 -1.04
C ASP A 40 -20.15 -0.55 -1.69
N ALA A 41 -21.14 -0.90 -2.53
CA ALA A 41 -21.20 -2.18 -3.22
C ALA A 41 -19.95 -2.38 -4.07
N LYS A 42 -19.14 -3.37 -3.69
CA LYS A 42 -17.87 -3.67 -4.35
C LYS A 42 -18.10 -4.31 -5.70
N THR A 43 -17.28 -3.93 -6.67
CA THR A 43 -17.46 -4.31 -8.07
C THR A 43 -16.75 -5.61 -8.38
N THR A 44 -17.14 -6.27 -9.48
CA THR A 44 -16.38 -7.41 -10.02
C THR A 44 -14.92 -7.03 -10.30
N ALA A 45 -14.66 -5.79 -10.70
CA ALA A 45 -13.30 -5.30 -10.96
C ALA A 45 -12.44 -5.22 -9.68
N ASP A 46 -13.04 -4.97 -8.52
CA ASP A 46 -12.33 -4.95 -7.23
C ASP A 46 -11.92 -6.37 -6.80
N VAL A 47 -12.82 -7.33 -7.00
CA VAL A 47 -12.54 -8.76 -6.76
C VAL A 47 -11.45 -9.26 -7.71
N ASP A 48 -11.56 -8.96 -9.01
CA ASP A 48 -10.56 -9.35 -10.02
C ASP A 48 -9.18 -8.76 -9.71
N PHE A 49 -9.13 -7.50 -9.29
CA PHE A 49 -7.91 -6.84 -8.84
C PHE A 49 -7.30 -7.56 -7.64
N ALA A 50 -8.10 -7.89 -6.62
CA ALA A 50 -7.63 -8.56 -5.41
C ALA A 50 -7.09 -9.97 -5.73
N ILE A 51 -7.82 -10.77 -6.53
CA ILE A 51 -7.40 -12.11 -6.95
C ILE A 51 -6.12 -12.07 -7.78
N ASN A 52 -5.99 -11.12 -8.72
CA ASN A 52 -4.79 -11.00 -9.53
C ASN A 52 -3.58 -10.58 -8.68
N THR A 53 -3.77 -9.64 -7.75
CA THR A 53 -2.73 -9.21 -6.80
C THR A 53 -2.24 -10.38 -5.96
N LEU A 54 -3.17 -11.17 -5.42
CA LEU A 54 -2.87 -12.37 -4.63
C LEU A 54 -2.17 -13.46 -5.45
N THR A 55 -2.59 -13.69 -6.68
CA THR A 55 -1.96 -14.66 -7.60
C THR A 55 -0.50 -14.28 -7.87
N ARG A 56 -0.23 -12.99 -8.07
CA ARG A 56 1.14 -12.49 -8.24
C ARG A 56 1.95 -12.62 -6.96
N LEU A 57 1.36 -12.28 -5.81
CA LEU A 57 2.04 -12.33 -4.51
C LEU A 57 2.39 -13.76 -4.10
N THR A 58 1.47 -14.71 -4.24
CA THR A 58 1.71 -16.13 -3.92
C THR A 58 2.86 -16.71 -4.74
N ARG A 59 2.94 -16.36 -6.04
CA ARG A 59 4.08 -16.72 -6.90
C ARG A 59 5.37 -16.04 -6.43
N TYR A 60 5.30 -14.74 -6.11
CA TYR A 60 6.45 -13.97 -5.65
C TYR A 60 7.07 -14.54 -4.36
N LEU A 61 6.22 -14.99 -3.43
CA LEU A 61 6.64 -15.60 -2.16
C LEU A 61 6.98 -17.10 -2.28
N GLY A 62 6.84 -17.71 -3.47
CA GLY A 62 7.12 -19.14 -3.68
C GLY A 62 6.17 -20.06 -2.89
N LEU A 63 4.92 -19.65 -2.67
CA LEU A 63 3.95 -20.43 -1.90
C LEU A 63 3.31 -21.54 -2.75
N PRO A 64 2.93 -22.69 -2.15
CA PRO A 64 2.22 -23.76 -2.83
C PRO A 64 0.88 -23.32 -3.42
N SER A 65 0.42 -23.97 -4.49
CA SER A 65 -0.83 -23.62 -5.16
C SER A 65 -2.06 -23.76 -4.26
N GLN A 66 -2.03 -24.68 -3.30
CA GLN A 66 -3.10 -24.87 -2.32
C GLN A 66 -3.30 -23.63 -1.44
N VAL A 67 -2.21 -22.93 -1.10
CA VAL A 67 -2.31 -21.68 -0.33
C VAL A 67 -3.03 -20.62 -1.15
N ARG A 68 -2.68 -20.49 -2.44
CA ARG A 68 -3.37 -19.57 -3.35
C ARG A 68 -4.86 -19.87 -3.44
N GLU A 69 -5.26 -21.14 -3.61
CA GLU A 69 -6.66 -21.54 -3.70
C GLU A 69 -7.45 -21.11 -2.45
N VAL A 70 -6.91 -21.35 -1.24
CA VAL A 70 -7.55 -20.92 0.00
C VAL A 70 -7.65 -19.40 0.09
N MET A 71 -6.58 -18.67 -0.22
CA MET A 71 -6.58 -17.21 -0.15
C MET A 71 -7.53 -16.58 -1.19
N GLU A 72 -7.70 -17.20 -2.37
CA GLU A 72 -8.66 -16.75 -3.38
C GLU A 72 -10.11 -16.94 -2.90
N LEU A 73 -10.42 -18.06 -2.26
CA LEU A 73 -11.73 -18.28 -1.62
C LEU A 73 -11.99 -17.26 -0.51
N THR A 74 -10.96 -16.90 0.27
CA THR A 74 -11.06 -15.84 1.27
C THR A 74 -11.38 -14.49 0.64
N VAL A 75 -10.68 -14.09 -0.42
CA VAL A 75 -10.97 -12.84 -1.14
C VAL A 75 -12.37 -12.85 -1.75
N ARG A 76 -12.90 -13.99 -2.18
CA ARG A 76 -14.28 -14.09 -2.68
C ARG A 76 -15.34 -14.02 -1.57
N GLY A 77 -14.94 -14.00 -0.30
CA GLY A 77 -15.84 -14.05 0.85
C GLY A 77 -16.46 -15.43 1.07
N GLU A 78 -15.92 -16.48 0.45
CA GLU A 78 -16.37 -17.86 0.64
C GLU A 78 -15.81 -18.46 1.95
N VAL A 79 -14.68 -17.92 2.42
CA VAL A 79 -14.03 -18.28 3.67
C VAL A 79 -13.69 -17.01 4.43
N GLU A 80 -14.04 -16.95 5.71
CA GLU A 80 -13.72 -15.80 6.55
C GLU A 80 -12.19 -15.69 6.77
N PRO A 81 -11.56 -14.52 6.59
CA PRO A 81 -10.13 -14.36 6.81
C PRO A 81 -9.80 -14.56 8.29
N SER A 82 -8.66 -15.22 8.56
CA SER A 82 -8.09 -15.20 9.90
C SER A 82 -7.78 -13.77 10.35
N ALA A 83 -7.87 -13.51 11.66
CA ALA A 83 -7.60 -12.20 12.21
C ALA A 83 -6.19 -11.71 11.85
N SER A 84 -6.08 -10.47 11.33
CA SER A 84 -4.81 -9.87 10.93
C SER A 84 -3.76 -9.87 12.05
N SER A 85 -4.19 -9.78 13.31
CA SER A 85 -3.31 -9.86 14.49
C SER A 85 -2.53 -11.17 14.57
N GLY A 86 -3.12 -12.29 14.16
CA GLY A 86 -2.45 -13.59 14.14
C GLY A 86 -1.28 -13.61 13.15
N TYR A 87 -1.49 -13.07 11.95
CA TYR A 87 -0.42 -12.95 10.95
C TYR A 87 0.67 -11.99 11.41
N VAL A 88 0.31 -10.84 11.99
CA VAL A 88 1.27 -9.88 12.54
C VAL A 88 2.13 -10.50 13.64
N SER A 89 1.53 -11.32 14.53
CA SER A 89 2.29 -12.03 15.56
C SER A 89 3.33 -12.97 14.96
N ILE A 90 2.95 -13.80 13.98
CA ILE A 90 3.88 -14.72 13.29
C ILE A 90 5.02 -13.91 12.63
N LEU A 91 4.69 -12.82 11.94
CA LEU A 91 5.70 -11.98 11.27
C LEU A 91 6.68 -11.31 12.25
N LYS A 92 6.25 -11.00 13.48
CA LYS A 92 7.14 -10.42 14.51
C LYS A 92 8.11 -11.44 15.10
N GLU A 93 7.82 -12.74 14.97
CA GLU A 93 8.70 -13.83 15.41
C GLU A 93 9.80 -14.15 14.39
N GLU A 94 9.67 -13.68 13.14
CA GLU A 94 10.66 -13.89 12.09
C GLU A 94 11.97 -13.14 12.39
N ALA A 95 13.09 -13.86 12.33
CA ALA A 95 14.41 -13.29 12.62
C ALA A 95 14.75 -12.09 11.70
N ALA A 96 14.31 -12.15 10.45
CA ALA A 96 14.47 -11.09 9.44
C ALA A 96 13.73 -9.79 9.81
N LEU A 97 12.74 -9.86 10.70
CA LEU A 97 11.85 -8.76 11.09
C LEU A 97 11.99 -8.38 12.58
N SER A 98 13.00 -8.92 13.26
CA SER A 98 13.21 -8.80 14.70
C SER A 98 13.33 -7.37 15.23
N ARG A 99 13.70 -6.40 14.37
CA ARG A 99 13.82 -4.98 14.74
C ARG A 99 12.60 -4.15 14.34
N SER A 100 12.03 -4.44 13.17
CA SER A 100 10.85 -3.77 12.64
C SER A 100 10.25 -4.57 11.49
N CYS A 101 8.98 -4.34 11.21
CA CYS A 101 8.29 -4.90 10.04
C CYS A 101 8.45 -4.02 8.78
N LEU A 102 9.31 -2.99 8.82
CA LEU A 102 9.60 -2.11 7.68
C LEU A 102 10.03 -2.90 6.42
N PRO A 103 10.82 -3.98 6.51
CA PRO A 103 11.18 -4.75 5.32
C PRO A 103 9.98 -5.28 4.55
N ILE A 104 8.87 -5.66 5.20
CA ILE A 104 7.65 -6.10 4.52
C ILE A 104 7.05 -4.95 3.68
N VAL A 105 7.02 -3.74 4.25
CA VAL A 105 6.47 -2.56 3.58
C VAL A 105 7.32 -2.20 2.35
N GLN A 106 8.64 -2.22 2.49
CA GLN A 106 9.57 -1.98 1.39
C GLN A 106 9.45 -3.05 0.29
N ASP A 107 9.34 -4.31 0.69
CA ASP A 107 9.15 -5.44 -0.20
C ASP A 107 7.83 -5.34 -0.99
N LEU A 108 6.72 -4.95 -0.37
CA LEU A 108 5.45 -4.70 -1.06
C LEU A 108 5.55 -3.59 -2.10
N VAL A 109 6.23 -2.49 -1.77
CA VAL A 109 6.48 -1.40 -2.73
C VAL A 109 7.27 -1.91 -3.93
N MET A 110 8.36 -2.65 -3.68
CA MET A 110 9.17 -3.22 -4.76
C MET A 110 8.42 -4.26 -5.59
N PHE A 111 7.63 -5.13 -4.96
CA PHE A 111 6.76 -6.10 -5.63
C PHE A 111 5.77 -5.43 -6.59
N ALA A 112 5.22 -4.28 -6.18
CA ALA A 112 4.30 -3.50 -6.99
C ALA A 112 5.00 -2.77 -8.14
N VAL A 113 6.13 -2.10 -7.84
CA VAL A 113 6.93 -1.35 -8.83
C VAL A 113 7.52 -2.27 -9.89
N GLN A 114 8.19 -3.36 -9.50
CA GLN A 114 8.77 -4.33 -10.43
C GLN A 114 7.71 -5.04 -11.28
N GLY A 115 6.48 -5.14 -10.76
CA GLY A 115 5.33 -5.64 -11.50
C GLY A 115 4.68 -4.64 -12.44
N GLY A 116 5.12 -3.37 -12.47
CA GLY A 116 4.46 -2.30 -13.21
C GLY A 116 3.03 -2.00 -12.75
N CYS A 117 2.70 -2.35 -11.50
CA CYS A 117 1.34 -2.29 -10.95
C CYS A 117 1.18 -1.26 -9.82
N TYR A 118 2.11 -0.31 -9.66
CA TYR A 118 2.04 0.69 -8.60
C TYR A 118 0.99 1.77 -8.91
N ASP A 119 -0.29 1.46 -8.64
CA ASP A 119 -1.42 2.38 -8.80
C ASP A 119 -2.02 2.80 -7.44
N ALA A 120 -3.08 3.63 -7.48
CA ALA A 120 -3.73 4.11 -6.26
C ALA A 120 -4.31 2.99 -5.38
N ARG A 121 -4.81 1.89 -5.95
CA ARG A 121 -5.37 0.77 -5.18
C ARG A 121 -4.27 0.02 -4.45
N ILE A 122 -3.16 -0.24 -5.12
CA ILE A 122 -1.99 -0.86 -4.49
C ILE A 122 -1.41 0.06 -3.42
N ARG A 123 -1.34 1.38 -3.63
CA ARG A 123 -0.89 2.31 -2.59
C ARG A 123 -1.79 2.28 -1.35
N VAL A 124 -3.11 2.21 -1.53
CA VAL A 124 -4.07 2.06 -0.41
C VAL A 124 -3.85 0.73 0.32
N LEU A 125 -3.61 -0.37 -0.41
CA LEU A 125 -3.29 -1.67 0.18
C LEU A 125 -2.00 -1.60 1.02
N ILE A 126 -0.93 -1.03 0.47
CA ILE A 126 0.38 -0.90 1.16
C ILE A 126 0.23 -0.04 2.41
N MET A 127 -0.50 1.08 2.32
CA MET A 127 -0.77 1.94 3.46
C MET A 127 -1.53 1.19 4.57
N HIS A 128 -2.55 0.42 4.20
CA HIS A 128 -3.31 -0.37 5.17
C HIS A 128 -2.44 -1.44 5.86
N VAL A 129 -1.61 -2.16 5.10
CA VAL A 129 -0.66 -3.14 5.67
C VAL A 129 0.37 -2.46 6.57
N THR A 130 0.86 -1.28 6.18
CA THR A 130 1.78 -0.46 7.00
C THR A 130 1.18 -0.13 8.36
N CYS A 131 -0.10 0.26 8.39
CA CYS A 131 -0.85 0.50 9.63
C CYS A 131 -0.99 -0.78 10.47
N LEU A 132 -1.35 -1.92 9.86
CA LEU A 132 -1.47 -3.21 10.56
C LEU A 132 -0.14 -3.67 11.19
N LEU A 133 0.98 -3.36 10.55
CA LEU A 133 2.32 -3.69 11.02
C LEU A 133 2.89 -2.67 12.02
N HIS A 134 2.16 -1.58 12.30
CA HIS A 134 2.61 -0.46 13.13
C HIS A 134 3.95 0.15 12.66
N VAL A 135 4.15 0.21 11.35
CA VAL A 135 5.28 0.92 10.74
C VAL A 135 4.89 2.39 10.59
N ASN A 136 5.82 3.31 10.86
CA ASN A 136 5.55 4.74 10.67
C ASN A 136 5.34 5.02 9.17
N VAL A 137 4.23 5.68 8.84
CA VAL A 137 3.86 6.08 7.48
C VAL A 137 4.93 7.00 6.86
N ASP A 138 5.60 7.84 7.64
CA ASP A 138 6.70 8.68 7.14
C ASP A 138 7.83 7.83 6.52
N LEU A 139 8.07 6.62 7.06
CA LEU A 139 9.08 5.70 6.51
C LEU A 139 8.63 5.09 5.17
N LEU A 140 7.33 4.86 4.99
CA LEU A 140 6.77 4.44 3.70
C LEU A 140 6.93 5.58 2.68
N GLU A 141 6.53 6.80 3.03
CA GLU A 141 6.63 7.95 2.12
C GLU A 141 8.08 8.23 1.70
N MET A 142 9.02 8.26 2.65
CA MET A 142 10.44 8.43 2.34
C MET A 142 10.98 7.30 1.43
N TYR A 143 10.52 6.07 1.62
CA TYR A 143 10.92 4.96 0.77
C TYR A 143 10.33 5.05 -0.64
N GLU A 144 9.04 5.40 -0.76
CA GLU A 144 8.39 5.68 -2.05
C GLU A 144 9.14 6.79 -2.81
N GLU A 145 9.47 7.89 -2.14
CA GLU A 145 10.25 8.99 -2.72
C GLU A 145 11.63 8.51 -3.22
N SER A 146 12.34 7.72 -2.42
CA SER A 146 13.65 7.16 -2.80
C SER A 146 13.56 6.26 -4.03
N VAL A 147 12.51 5.43 -4.14
CA VAL A 147 12.29 4.57 -5.31
C VAL A 147 11.97 5.41 -6.55
N LEU A 148 11.15 6.46 -6.41
CA LEU A 148 10.85 7.38 -7.52
C LEU A 148 12.11 8.12 -8.00
N GLU A 149 12.94 8.63 -7.10
CA GLU A 149 14.21 9.25 -7.43
C GLU A 149 15.11 8.28 -8.20
N TYR A 150 15.26 7.05 -7.72
CA TYR A 150 16.04 6.02 -8.39
C TYR A 150 15.56 5.78 -9.84
N LEU A 151 14.25 5.58 -10.04
CA LEU A 151 13.67 5.33 -11.36
C LEU A 151 13.79 6.52 -12.31
N THR A 152 13.70 7.75 -11.79
CA THR A 152 13.83 8.98 -12.61
C THR A 152 15.28 9.27 -12.98
N MET A 153 16.24 8.91 -12.14
CA MET A 153 17.67 8.99 -12.44
C MET A 153 18.10 7.93 -13.46
N GLU A 154 17.58 6.69 -13.37
CA GLU A 154 17.85 5.66 -14.37
C GLU A 154 17.29 6.01 -15.76
N GLN A 155 16.16 6.70 -15.82
CA GLN A 155 15.53 7.10 -17.09
C GLN A 155 16.16 8.35 -17.73
N ASN A 156 17.01 9.08 -17.00
CA ASN A 156 17.75 10.24 -17.50
C ASN A 156 19.27 10.01 -17.37
N PRO A 157 19.92 9.30 -18.32
CA PRO A 157 21.36 9.42 -18.45
C PRO A 157 21.64 10.84 -18.92
N ILE A 158 22.04 11.73 -18.00
CA ILE A 158 22.54 13.10 -18.21
C ILE A 158 22.53 13.51 -19.69
N THR A 159 21.39 13.99 -20.19
CA THR A 159 21.39 14.91 -21.32
C THR A 159 21.43 16.29 -20.73
N GLU A 160 22.50 16.99 -21.03
CA GLU A 160 22.81 18.37 -20.67
C GLU A 160 21.57 19.27 -20.52
N TRP A 161 21.55 20.01 -19.41
CA TRP A 161 21.03 21.37 -19.31
C TRP A 161 19.89 21.74 -20.28
N CYS A 162 18.67 21.70 -19.77
CA CYS A 162 17.69 22.73 -20.13
C CYS A 162 17.17 23.40 -18.86
N CYS A 163 18.01 24.25 -18.29
CA CYS A 163 17.53 25.58 -17.91
C CYS A 163 16.90 26.20 -19.16
N SER A 164 15.57 26.12 -19.27
CA SER A 164 14.83 27.08 -20.10
C SER A 164 14.31 28.19 -19.19
N PRO A 165 14.36 29.46 -19.62
CA PRO A 165 14.06 30.59 -18.76
C PRO A 165 12.57 30.62 -18.39
N ILE A 166 12.31 31.14 -17.20
CA ILE A 166 11.05 31.68 -16.72
C ILE A 166 10.15 32.12 -17.89
N ILE A 167 9.10 31.35 -18.16
CA ILE A 167 8.00 31.82 -19.01
C ILE A 167 7.33 32.95 -18.22
N ASN A 168 7.55 34.16 -18.70
CA ASN A 168 6.96 35.39 -18.20
C ASN A 168 5.46 35.39 -18.54
N CYS A 169 4.63 34.81 -17.68
CA CYS A 169 3.18 35.04 -17.72
C CYS A 169 2.89 36.45 -17.21
N ARG A 170 2.80 37.41 -18.13
CA ARG A 170 2.13 38.69 -17.86
C ARG A 170 0.63 38.43 -17.66
N SER A 171 0.17 38.51 -16.42
CA SER A 171 -1.17 39.01 -16.10
C SER A 171 -1.04 39.99 -14.94
N GLY A 172 -1.70 41.13 -15.10
CA GLY A 172 -1.52 42.32 -14.29
C GLY A 172 -1.79 42.14 -12.80
N SER A 173 -1.22 43.08 -12.05
CA SER A 173 -1.57 43.51 -10.69
C SER A 173 -1.62 42.43 -9.60
N GLY A 174 -0.55 42.41 -8.78
CA GLY A 174 -0.59 41.90 -7.41
C GLY A 174 0.62 41.06 -7.05
N ARG A 175 1.60 41.65 -6.37
CA ARG A 175 2.67 40.88 -5.70
C ARG A 175 2.03 40.09 -4.56
N ILE A 176 2.19 38.77 -4.59
CA ILE A 176 2.08 37.92 -3.41
C ILE A 176 3.30 37.02 -3.41
N ASN A 177 4.17 37.17 -2.41
CA ASN A 177 5.17 36.17 -2.12
C ASN A 177 4.44 34.98 -1.49
N VAL A 178 4.45 33.82 -2.15
CA VAL A 178 4.06 32.56 -1.52
C VAL A 178 5.24 31.61 -1.66
N TRP A 179 6.06 31.54 -0.61
CA TRP A 179 6.71 30.29 -0.26
C TRP A 179 5.62 29.43 0.40
N SER A 180 5.26 28.30 -0.20
CA SER A 180 4.41 27.31 0.46
C SER A 180 4.77 25.91 -0.03
N SER A 181 5.08 25.09 0.95
CA SER A 181 5.41 23.67 0.89
C SER A 181 4.31 22.83 0.22
N ARG A 182 4.68 21.63 -0.21
CA ARG A 182 3.79 20.49 -0.51
C ARG A 182 2.90 20.66 -1.75
N CYS A 183 3.49 20.40 -2.91
CA CYS A 183 2.76 19.82 -4.03
C CYS A 183 3.45 18.51 -4.41
N TRP A 184 3.06 17.41 -3.76
CA TRP A 184 3.11 16.10 -4.43
C TRP A 184 2.27 16.26 -5.70
N PRO A 185 2.78 15.92 -6.91
CA PRO A 185 1.96 15.95 -8.10
C PRO A 185 0.98 14.78 -8.02
N TYR A 186 -0.21 15.05 -7.51
CA TYR A 186 -1.42 14.32 -7.87
C TYR A 186 -1.61 14.44 -9.38
N SER A 187 -1.11 13.45 -10.13
CA SER A 187 -1.57 13.07 -11.48
C SER A 187 -0.71 11.92 -12.02
N ILE A 188 -0.89 10.70 -11.47
CA ILE A 188 -0.80 9.53 -12.35
C ILE A 188 -2.20 9.34 -12.91
N VAL A 189 -2.39 9.89 -14.11
CA VAL A 189 -3.59 9.75 -14.92
C VAL A 189 -3.68 8.28 -15.36
N CYS A 190 -4.51 7.48 -14.68
CA CYS A 190 -5.16 6.34 -15.32
C CYS A 190 -6.48 6.84 -15.89
N ALA A 191 -6.53 7.00 -17.22
CA ALA A 191 -7.75 7.33 -17.93
C ALA A 191 -8.75 6.17 -17.83
N THR A 192 -9.73 6.26 -16.92
CA THR A 192 -11.05 5.63 -17.06
C THR A 192 -12.11 6.41 -16.27
N SER A 193 -12.71 7.39 -16.95
CA SER A 193 -13.95 8.13 -16.63
C SER A 193 -14.04 9.00 -15.35
N PRO A 194 -14.71 10.19 -15.38
CA PRO A 194 -14.49 11.24 -14.39
C PRO A 194 -15.48 11.32 -13.19
N SER A 195 -16.32 10.32 -12.90
CA SER A 195 -17.47 10.56 -12.00
C SER A 195 -17.41 10.02 -10.56
N THR A 196 -16.30 9.45 -10.06
CA THR A 196 -16.35 8.67 -8.80
C THR A 196 -15.57 9.22 -7.61
N TYR A 197 -14.79 10.30 -7.75
CA TYR A 197 -13.81 10.68 -6.70
C TYR A 197 -14.23 11.81 -5.73
N GLU A 198 -15.42 12.39 -5.84
CA GLU A 198 -15.81 13.51 -4.94
C GLU A 198 -16.27 13.08 -3.52
N ASN A 199 -16.46 11.79 -3.23
CA ASN A 199 -16.99 11.34 -1.93
C ASN A 199 -16.02 10.56 -1.03
N LEU A 200 -14.85 10.14 -1.53
CA LEU A 200 -13.88 9.38 -0.71
C LEU A 200 -13.15 10.24 0.34
N GLY A 201 -13.07 11.56 0.14
CA GLY A 201 -12.46 12.47 1.10
C GLY A 201 -13.26 12.71 2.39
N LYS A 202 -14.53 12.29 2.46
CA LYS A 202 -15.43 12.55 3.60
C LYS A 202 -15.63 11.36 4.55
N LEU A 203 -15.27 10.14 4.14
CA LEU A 203 -15.46 8.92 4.94
C LEU A 203 -14.28 8.57 5.86
N TRP A 204 -13.11 9.19 5.66
CA TRP A 204 -11.92 8.90 6.46
C TRP A 204 -11.82 9.63 7.81
N THR A 205 -12.63 10.68 8.03
CA THR A 205 -12.58 11.48 9.27
C THR A 205 -13.59 11.07 10.35
N THR A 206 -14.53 10.16 10.07
CA THR A 206 -15.66 9.89 10.99
C THR A 206 -15.65 8.55 11.71
N SER A 207 -14.78 7.59 11.36
CA SER A 207 -14.83 6.24 11.96
C SER A 207 -13.72 5.88 12.96
N PHE A 208 -12.78 6.78 13.26
CA PHE A 208 -11.79 6.59 14.34
C PHE A 208 -12.22 7.30 15.65
N ASN A 209 -13.44 7.00 16.12
CA ASN A 209 -13.88 7.32 17.49
C ASN A 209 -14.22 6.02 18.23
N LEU A 210 -13.20 5.17 18.44
CA LEU A 210 -13.28 4.08 19.40
C LEU A 210 -13.04 4.64 20.80
N HIS A 211 -14.13 5.07 21.44
CA HIS A 211 -14.23 5.16 22.90
C HIS A 211 -13.88 3.79 23.49
N SER A 212 -12.71 3.67 24.13
CA SER A 212 -12.35 2.51 24.94
C SER A 212 -12.64 2.80 26.43
N PRO A 213 -13.60 2.12 27.08
CA PRO A 213 -13.89 2.29 28.50
C PRO A 213 -13.02 1.35 29.36
N TRP A 214 -11.70 1.56 29.35
CA TRP A 214 -10.77 0.78 30.19
C TRP A 214 -9.61 1.63 30.69
N LEU A 215 -9.89 2.66 31.50
CA LEU A 215 -8.91 3.34 32.36
C LEU A 215 -9.66 4.15 33.44
N SER A 216 -10.14 3.48 34.49
CA SER A 216 -10.42 4.10 35.80
C SER A 216 -10.53 3.02 36.88
N ARG A 217 -9.37 2.58 37.37
CA ARG A 217 -9.18 2.00 38.72
C ARG A 217 -7.73 2.20 39.14
N ARG A 218 -7.55 2.81 40.31
CA ARG A 218 -6.30 3.25 40.99
C ARG A 218 -5.81 4.61 40.48
N HIS A 219 -5.73 5.69 41.26
CA HIS A 219 -5.66 5.88 42.72
C HIS A 219 -6.68 6.91 43.19
#